data_AF-A0A4P9WVW9-F1
#
_entry.id   AF-A0A4P9WVW9-F1
#
_cell.length_a   1.000
_cell.length_b   1.000
_cell.length_c   1.000
_cell.angle_alpha   90.00
_cell.angle_beta   90.00
_cell.angle_gamma   90.00
#
_symmetry.space_group_name_H-M   'P 1'
#
loop_
_entity.id
_entity.type
_entity.pdbx_description
1 polymer ?
#
loop_
_entity_poly.entity_id
_entity_poly.type
_entity_poly.pdbx_seq_one_letter_code
_entity_poly.pdbx_strand_id
1 'polypeptide(L)'
;MHSECVPLLDQCPCSALFDEGKIQQSFLKVFTALLKNYRQYLSVPEVYRHALREKELRNEAMGISSSHRSLLNLGEIAILPEDWFRKEEFLASGIDREARPFMTVLAATQSFAQFTLDRMERPGDDYEVLFFNEMLSAKRNRSLLRFSKTDTPFLNDESFRASQTVACMDPDVADLGLGTEQPNGPPRPPPSSRSRISAAG
;
A
#
# COMPACT_ATOMS: atom_id res chain seq x y z
N MET A 1 15.03 35.88 -9.38
CA MET A 1 14.48 35.40 -8.10
C MET A 1 14.55 36.55 -7.12
N HIS A 2 13.41 36.97 -6.56
CA HIS A 2 13.36 38.10 -5.61
C HIS A 2 13.75 37.61 -4.21
N SER A 3 14.90 38.07 -3.72
CA SER A 3 15.41 37.73 -2.38
C SER A 3 14.50 38.19 -1.25
N GLU A 4 13.64 39.18 -1.51
CA GLU A 4 12.65 39.72 -0.56
C GLU A 4 11.43 38.80 -0.36
N CYS A 5 11.21 37.84 -1.26
CA CYS A 5 10.08 36.89 -1.14
C CYS A 5 10.45 35.63 -0.36
N VAL A 6 11.73 35.40 -0.06
CA VAL A 6 12.23 34.23 0.67
C VAL A 6 11.71 34.16 2.11
N PRO A 7 11.63 35.26 2.89
CA PRO A 7 11.07 35.24 4.25
C PRO A 7 9.58 34.91 4.33
N LEU A 8 8.82 35.06 3.23
CA LEU A 8 7.42 34.67 3.14
C LEU A 8 7.24 33.16 2.93
N LEU A 9 8.27 32.49 2.40
CA LEU A 9 8.34 31.03 2.28
C LEU A 9 8.92 30.38 3.55
N ASP A 10 9.67 31.14 4.35
CA ASP A 10 10.35 30.71 5.58
C ASP A 10 9.42 30.68 6.81
N GLN A 11 8.21 31.23 6.68
CA GLN A 11 7.13 30.97 7.63
C GLN A 11 6.61 29.57 7.30
N CYS A 12 7.10 28.57 8.06
CA CYS A 12 6.66 27.18 8.03
C CYS A 12 5.19 27.12 7.62
N PRO A 13 4.83 26.44 6.52
CA PRO A 13 3.46 26.41 6.08
C PRO A 13 2.62 25.95 7.26
N CYS A 14 1.74 26.83 7.73
CA CYS A 14 0.90 26.54 8.88
C CYS A 14 0.30 25.15 8.65
N SER A 15 0.43 24.24 9.62
CA SER A 15 -0.09 22.87 9.50
C SER A 15 -1.60 22.84 9.24
N ALA A 16 -2.30 23.95 9.49
CA ALA A 16 -3.70 24.15 9.13
C ALA A 16 -3.94 24.44 7.63
N LEU A 17 -2.93 24.93 6.90
CA LEU A 17 -3.01 25.25 5.46
C LEU A 17 -2.36 24.17 4.58
N PHE A 18 -1.33 23.48 5.09
CA PHE A 18 -0.69 22.37 4.39
C PHE A 18 -1.29 21.03 4.82
N ASP A 19 -2.22 20.55 4.01
CA ASP A 19 -2.79 19.22 4.17
C ASP A 19 -1.99 18.22 3.34
N GLU A 20 -0.99 17.61 3.98
CA GLU A 20 -0.11 16.61 3.37
C GLU A 20 -0.93 15.47 2.73
N GLY A 21 -1.98 15.01 3.42
CA GLY A 21 -2.84 13.93 2.93
C GLY A 21 -3.53 14.29 1.62
N LYS A 22 -4.06 15.52 1.50
CA LYS A 22 -4.66 15.99 0.24
C LYS A 22 -3.65 16.09 -0.90
N ILE A 23 -2.43 16.49 -0.61
CA ILE A 23 -1.36 16.61 -1.61
C ILE A 23 -0.95 15.22 -2.09
N GLN A 24 -0.61 14.31 -1.17
CA GLN A 24 -0.28 12.92 -1.48
C GLN A 24 -1.39 12.24 -2.30
N GLN A 25 -2.66 12.40 -1.90
CA GLN A 25 -3.79 11.86 -2.66
C GLN A 25 -3.91 12.46 -4.06
N SER A 26 -3.58 13.74 -4.23
CA SER A 26 -3.63 14.40 -5.54
C SER A 26 -2.57 13.82 -6.49
N PHE A 27 -1.33 13.64 -6.02
CA PHE A 27 -0.29 12.94 -6.79
C PHE A 27 -0.69 11.49 -7.09
N LEU A 28 -1.19 10.77 -6.10
CA LEU A 28 -1.62 9.39 -6.27
C LEU A 28 -2.76 9.26 -7.31
N LYS A 29 -3.67 10.24 -7.39
CA LYS A 29 -4.72 10.30 -8.43
C LYS A 29 -4.14 10.43 -9.84
N VAL A 30 -3.06 11.19 -10.00
CA VAL A 30 -2.34 11.34 -11.27
C VAL A 30 -1.70 10.01 -11.67
N PHE A 31 -0.90 9.40 -10.78
CA PHE A 31 -0.24 8.12 -11.09
C PHE A 31 -1.23 6.98 -11.33
N THR A 32 -2.30 6.90 -10.53
CA THR A 32 -3.37 5.90 -10.76
C THR A 32 -4.15 6.13 -12.05
N ALA A 33 -4.18 7.35 -12.60
CA ALA A 33 -4.76 7.62 -13.91
C ALA A 33 -3.84 7.17 -15.04
N LEU A 34 -2.57 7.55 -14.97
CA LEU A 34 -1.56 7.25 -15.99
C LEU A 34 -1.26 5.77 -16.06
N LEU A 35 -1.19 5.11 -14.90
CA LEU A 35 -0.79 3.71 -14.78
C LEU A 35 -2.00 2.77 -14.67
N LYS A 36 -3.22 3.21 -15.02
CA LYS A 36 -4.43 2.38 -14.84
C LYS A 36 -4.38 1.01 -15.53
N ASN A 37 -3.65 0.91 -16.66
CA ASN A 37 -3.59 -0.29 -17.50
C ASN A 37 -2.25 -1.03 -17.42
N TYR A 38 -1.26 -0.53 -16.66
CA TYR A 38 0.13 -0.99 -16.76
C TYR A 38 0.30 -2.51 -16.56
N ARG A 39 -0.51 -3.14 -15.69
CA ARG A 39 -0.42 -4.56 -15.38
C ARG A 39 -0.60 -5.46 -16.58
N GLN A 40 -1.44 -5.06 -17.53
CA GLN A 40 -1.69 -5.87 -18.73
C GLN A 40 -0.45 -6.03 -19.59
N TYR A 41 0.51 -5.11 -19.46
CA TYR A 41 1.74 -5.05 -20.24
C TYR A 41 2.96 -5.59 -19.47
N LEU A 42 2.77 -6.08 -18.25
CA LEU A 42 3.78 -6.86 -17.57
C LEU A 42 3.82 -8.28 -18.17
N SER A 43 5.03 -8.78 -18.42
CA SER A 43 5.27 -10.16 -18.86
C SER A 43 6.42 -10.74 -18.07
N VAL A 44 6.33 -12.03 -17.73
CA VAL A 44 7.49 -12.78 -17.27
C VAL A 44 8.07 -13.48 -18.51
N PRO A 45 9.31 -13.17 -18.94
CA PRO A 45 9.99 -13.95 -19.98
C PRO A 45 10.04 -15.43 -19.62
N GLU A 46 9.84 -16.31 -20.60
CA GLU A 46 9.84 -17.76 -20.35
C GLU A 46 11.18 -18.26 -19.80
N VAL A 47 12.27 -17.69 -20.32
CA VAL A 47 13.64 -17.97 -19.84
C VAL A 47 13.77 -17.72 -18.33
N TYR A 48 13.11 -16.69 -17.82
CA TYR A 48 13.09 -16.39 -16.40
C TYR A 48 12.23 -17.35 -15.59
N ARG A 49 11.07 -17.77 -16.12
CA ARG A 49 10.24 -18.79 -15.45
C ARG A 49 11.02 -20.08 -15.22
N HIS A 50 11.81 -20.49 -16.20
CA HIS A 50 12.67 -21.66 -16.10
C HIS A 50 13.77 -21.47 -15.06
N ALA A 51 14.50 -20.36 -15.12
CA ALA A 51 15.61 -20.12 -14.21
C ALA A 51 15.16 -19.87 -12.74
N LEU A 52 13.98 -19.28 -12.53
CA LEU A 52 13.33 -19.25 -11.20
C LEU A 52 13.04 -20.66 -10.69
N ARG A 53 12.42 -21.51 -11.53
CA ARG A 53 12.09 -22.88 -11.15
C ARG A 53 13.33 -23.68 -10.81
N GLU A 54 14.41 -23.54 -11.58
CA GLU A 54 15.70 -24.18 -11.27
C GLU A 54 16.29 -23.68 -9.95
N LYS A 55 16.22 -22.38 -9.68
CA LYS A 55 16.69 -21.79 -8.42
C LYS A 55 15.86 -22.27 -7.22
N GLU A 56 14.55 -22.40 -7.38
CA GLU A 56 13.65 -22.94 -6.35
C GLU A 56 13.98 -24.40 -6.05
N LEU A 57 14.12 -25.24 -7.08
CA LEU A 57 14.54 -26.65 -6.91
C LEU A 57 15.89 -26.77 -6.20
N ARG A 58 16.86 -25.88 -6.52
CA ARG A 58 18.16 -25.84 -5.83
C ARG A 58 18.02 -25.41 -4.36
N ASN A 59 17.21 -24.39 -4.08
CA ASN A 59 16.98 -23.90 -2.72
C ASN A 59 16.29 -24.95 -1.86
N GLU A 60 15.30 -25.67 -2.42
CA GLU A 60 14.64 -26.81 -1.78
C GLU A 60 15.64 -27.93 -1.47
N ALA A 61 16.51 -28.29 -2.43
CA ALA A 61 17.55 -29.29 -2.22
C ALA A 61 18.58 -28.90 -1.13
N MET A 62 18.79 -27.59 -0.92
CA MET A 62 19.68 -27.06 0.11
C MET A 62 18.97 -26.69 1.43
N GLY A 63 17.66 -26.91 1.54
CA GLY A 63 16.88 -26.55 2.74
C GLY A 63 16.82 -25.05 3.03
N ILE A 64 17.06 -24.19 2.03
CA ILE A 64 17.05 -22.74 2.18
C ILE A 64 15.65 -22.22 1.86
N SER A 65 14.92 -21.77 2.89
CA SER A 65 13.64 -21.07 2.71
C SER A 65 13.90 -19.61 2.31
N SER A 66 14.14 -19.35 1.02
CA SER A 66 14.30 -17.98 0.51
C SER A 66 12.95 -17.39 0.12
N SER A 67 12.49 -16.37 0.86
CA SER A 67 11.23 -15.65 0.59
C SER A 67 11.35 -14.58 -0.51
N HIS A 68 12.57 -14.18 -0.92
CA HIS A 68 12.76 -13.13 -1.92
C HIS A 68 13.06 -13.68 -3.31
N ARG A 69 12.13 -13.47 -4.25
CA ARG A 69 12.32 -13.70 -5.69
C ARG A 69 12.93 -12.44 -6.33
N SER A 70 14.25 -12.29 -6.25
CA SER A 70 14.94 -11.19 -6.96
C SER A 70 15.27 -11.62 -8.40
N LEU A 71 14.67 -10.90 -9.36
CA LEU A 71 14.94 -10.93 -10.81
C LEU A 71 16.36 -10.48 -11.12
N LEU A 72 16.87 -9.47 -10.41
CA LEU A 72 18.20 -8.88 -10.65
C LEU A 72 19.37 -9.78 -10.23
N ASN A 73 19.13 -10.81 -9.41
CA ASN A 73 20.16 -11.70 -8.87
C ASN A 73 20.08 -13.14 -9.44
N LEU A 74 19.57 -13.28 -10.67
CA LEU A 74 19.75 -14.48 -11.47
C LEU A 74 21.04 -14.27 -12.28
N GLY A 75 22.14 -14.94 -11.90
CA GLY A 75 23.46 -14.72 -12.52
C GLY A 75 23.46 -14.78 -14.05
N GLU A 76 24.47 -14.13 -14.66
CA GLU A 76 24.85 -14.06 -16.09
C GLU A 76 23.75 -13.73 -17.12
N ILE A 77 22.48 -13.62 -16.74
CA ILE A 77 21.39 -13.18 -17.60
C ILE A 77 21.19 -11.67 -17.37
N ALA A 78 21.77 -10.85 -18.24
CA ALA A 78 21.49 -9.42 -18.27
C ALA A 78 20.05 -9.21 -18.76
N ILE A 79 19.12 -8.97 -17.83
CA ILE A 79 17.73 -8.68 -18.16
C ILE A 79 17.63 -7.21 -18.58
N LEU A 80 17.10 -6.96 -19.77
CA LEU A 80 16.81 -5.61 -20.24
C LEU A 80 15.37 -5.22 -19.86
N PRO A 81 15.08 -3.94 -19.58
CA PRO A 81 13.72 -3.45 -19.25
C PRO A 81 12.62 -3.89 -20.22
N GLU A 82 12.99 -4.08 -21.48
CA GLU A 82 12.13 -4.55 -22.57
C GLU A 82 11.62 -5.99 -22.37
N ASP A 83 12.30 -6.80 -21.53
CA ASP A 83 11.95 -8.20 -21.35
C ASP A 83 10.69 -8.37 -20.49
N TRP A 84 10.50 -7.54 -19.45
CA TRP A 84 9.39 -7.71 -18.50
C TRP A 84 8.26 -6.70 -18.67
N PHE A 85 8.45 -5.65 -19.46
CA PHE A 85 7.42 -4.64 -19.71
C PHE A 85 7.29 -4.33 -21.20
N ARG A 86 6.12 -4.63 -21.77
CA ARG A 86 5.79 -4.40 -23.18
C ARG A 86 5.50 -2.92 -23.44
N LYS A 87 6.55 -2.12 -23.44
CA LYS A 87 6.52 -0.65 -23.50
C LYS A 87 5.81 -0.13 -24.75
N GLU A 88 6.09 -0.70 -25.91
CA GLU A 88 5.54 -0.26 -27.19
C GLU A 88 4.02 -0.49 -27.22
N GLU A 89 3.56 -1.65 -26.76
CA GLU A 89 2.14 -1.98 -26.64
C GLU A 89 1.43 -1.08 -25.62
N PHE A 90 2.09 -0.80 -24.49
CA PHE A 90 1.56 0.09 -23.45
C PHE A 90 1.36 1.51 -23.98
N LEU A 91 2.34 2.06 -24.68
CA LEU A 91 2.26 3.41 -25.26
C LEU A 91 1.24 3.47 -26.42
N ALA A 92 1.12 2.40 -27.20
CA ALA A 92 0.20 2.33 -28.33
C ALA A 92 -1.26 2.18 -27.91
N SER A 93 -1.56 1.29 -26.95
CA SER A 93 -2.93 0.88 -26.63
C SER A 93 -3.35 1.21 -25.19
N GLY A 94 -2.42 1.26 -24.25
CA GLY A 94 -2.70 1.41 -22.83
C GLY A 94 -2.85 2.86 -22.37
N ILE A 95 -2.34 3.81 -23.15
CA ILE A 95 -2.27 5.24 -22.83
C ILE A 95 -3.10 6.09 -23.80
N ASP A 96 -3.81 7.06 -23.23
CA ASP A 96 -4.61 8.04 -23.95
C ASP A 96 -3.70 8.87 -24.89
N ARG A 97 -4.13 9.11 -26.14
CA ARG A 97 -3.30 9.69 -27.21
C ARG A 97 -2.59 10.99 -26.81
N GLU A 98 -3.27 11.85 -26.06
CA GLU A 98 -2.74 13.13 -25.57
C GLU A 98 -1.63 12.97 -24.51
N ALA A 99 -1.71 11.92 -23.69
CA ALA A 99 -0.73 11.64 -22.65
C ALA A 99 0.50 10.87 -23.16
N ARG A 100 0.47 10.36 -24.39
CA ARG A 100 1.57 9.55 -24.96
C ARG A 100 2.93 10.24 -24.95
N PRO A 101 3.10 11.51 -25.37
CA PRO A 101 4.42 12.15 -25.35
C PRO A 101 5.05 12.17 -23.95
N PHE A 102 4.24 12.49 -22.94
CA PHE A 102 4.66 12.45 -21.55
C PHE A 102 5.00 11.02 -21.09
N MET A 103 4.14 10.06 -21.41
CA MET A 103 4.35 8.67 -21.02
C MET A 103 5.55 8.02 -21.70
N THR A 104 5.91 8.42 -22.93
CA THR A 104 7.13 7.97 -23.59
C THR A 104 8.37 8.37 -22.80
N VAL A 105 8.41 9.61 -22.30
CA VAL A 105 9.52 10.10 -21.46
C VAL A 105 9.50 9.39 -20.11
N LEU A 106 8.35 9.31 -19.46
CA LEU A 106 8.22 8.65 -18.15
C LEU A 106 8.66 7.17 -18.23
N ALA A 107 8.21 6.44 -19.26
CA ALA A 107 8.53 5.02 -19.45
C ALA A 107 9.99 4.76 -19.83
N ALA A 108 10.76 5.80 -20.18
CA ALA A 108 12.20 5.71 -20.39
C ALA A 108 13.01 5.99 -19.10
N THR A 109 12.37 6.45 -18.02
CA THR A 109 13.07 6.74 -16.77
C THR A 109 13.47 5.47 -16.03
N GLN A 110 14.61 5.52 -15.33
CA GLN A 110 15.04 4.45 -14.42
C GLN A 110 13.97 4.16 -13.36
N SER A 111 13.33 5.21 -12.82
CA SER A 111 12.30 5.09 -11.80
C SER A 111 11.10 4.27 -12.28
N PHE A 112 10.72 4.39 -13.55
CA PHE A 112 9.66 3.58 -14.13
C PHE A 112 10.09 2.12 -14.33
N ALA A 113 11.33 1.89 -14.78
CA ALA A 113 11.87 0.54 -14.91
C ALA A 113 11.93 -0.18 -13.55
N GLN A 114 12.36 0.51 -12.48
CA GLN A 114 12.34 -0.02 -11.11
C GLN A 114 10.90 -0.27 -10.64
N PHE A 115 9.98 0.66 -10.88
CA PHE A 115 8.57 0.47 -10.53
C PHE A 115 7.97 -0.78 -11.18
N THR A 116 8.21 -1.04 -12.47
CA THR A 116 7.66 -2.23 -13.14
C THR A 116 8.34 -3.51 -12.65
N LEU A 117 9.64 -3.46 -12.39
CA LEU A 117 10.41 -4.57 -11.84
C LEU A 117 9.94 -4.95 -10.42
N ASP A 118 9.76 -3.98 -9.54
CA ASP A 118 9.26 -4.20 -8.17
C ASP A 118 7.91 -4.92 -8.18
N ARG A 119 7.05 -4.61 -9.17
CA ARG A 119 5.75 -5.26 -9.34
C ARG A 119 5.83 -6.68 -9.90
N MET A 120 6.99 -7.09 -10.37
CA MET A 120 7.27 -8.45 -10.82
C MET A 120 7.97 -9.28 -9.75
N GLU A 121 8.86 -8.66 -8.96
CA GLU A 121 9.61 -9.32 -7.88
C GLU A 121 8.76 -9.49 -6.61
N ARG A 122 8.02 -8.45 -6.23
CA ARG A 122 7.28 -8.46 -4.97
C ARG A 122 6.01 -9.31 -5.08
N PRO A 123 5.68 -10.09 -4.04
CA PRO A 123 4.44 -10.85 -4.01
C PRO A 123 3.22 -9.90 -4.09
N GLY A 124 2.11 -10.39 -4.62
CA GLY A 124 0.90 -9.57 -4.80
C GLY A 124 0.28 -9.10 -3.49
N ASP A 125 0.63 -9.79 -2.42
CA ASP A 125 0.23 -9.66 -1.01
C ASP A 125 1.16 -8.74 -0.20
N ASP A 126 2.22 -8.21 -0.83
CA ASP A 126 2.99 -7.11 -0.28
C ASP A 126 2.14 -5.84 -0.13
N TYR A 127 2.25 -5.15 1.01
CA TYR A 127 1.39 -4.02 1.37
C TYR A 127 1.43 -2.85 0.37
N GLU A 128 2.58 -2.53 -0.22
CA GLU A 128 2.67 -1.43 -1.19
C GLU A 128 2.07 -1.81 -2.54
N VAL A 129 2.28 -3.07 -2.93
CA VAL A 129 1.67 -3.65 -4.13
C VAL A 129 0.16 -3.69 -3.96
N LEU A 130 -0.34 -4.25 -2.85
CA LEU A 130 -1.77 -4.29 -2.49
C LEU A 130 -2.38 -2.89 -2.47
N PHE A 131 -1.76 -1.96 -1.75
CA PHE A 131 -2.26 -0.58 -1.64
C PHE A 131 -2.48 0.04 -3.02
N PHE A 132 -1.45 0.02 -3.87
CA PHE A 132 -1.56 0.62 -5.20
C PHE A 132 -2.53 -0.16 -6.10
N ASN A 133 -2.61 -1.48 -5.94
CA ASN A 133 -3.55 -2.33 -6.65
C ASN A 133 -5.00 -1.99 -6.33
N GLU A 134 -5.30 -1.85 -5.06
CA GLU A 134 -6.63 -1.47 -4.62
C GLU A 134 -6.95 -0.02 -4.96
N MET A 135 -5.97 0.89 -4.95
CA MET A 135 -6.18 2.26 -5.43
C MET A 135 -6.62 2.31 -6.90
N LEU A 136 -6.04 1.45 -7.74
CA LEU A 136 -6.48 1.28 -9.13
C LEU A 136 -7.90 0.70 -9.22
N SER A 137 -8.20 -0.33 -8.42
CA SER A 137 -9.53 -0.93 -8.34
C SER A 137 -10.58 0.08 -7.88
N ALA A 138 -10.32 0.81 -6.80
CA ALA A 138 -11.16 1.86 -6.26
C ALA A 138 -11.41 2.97 -7.29
N LYS A 139 -10.37 3.42 -8.01
CA LYS A 139 -10.54 4.39 -9.10
C LYS A 139 -11.47 3.84 -10.18
N ARG A 140 -11.27 2.59 -10.61
CA ARG A 140 -12.08 1.94 -11.64
C ARG A 140 -13.53 1.73 -11.19
N ASN A 141 -13.76 1.49 -9.90
CA ASN A 141 -15.09 1.34 -9.30
C ASN A 141 -15.89 2.65 -9.22
N ARG A 142 -15.23 3.82 -9.33
CA ARG A 142 -15.93 5.11 -9.42
C ARG A 142 -16.58 5.34 -10.78
N SER A 143 -16.20 4.56 -11.80
CA SER A 143 -16.82 4.66 -13.11
C SER A 143 -18.26 4.14 -13.06
N LEU A 144 -19.21 4.97 -13.50
CA LEU A 144 -20.63 4.63 -13.60
C LEU A 144 -20.93 3.55 -14.65
N LEU A 145 -19.96 3.24 -15.51
CA LEU A 145 -20.12 2.27 -16.61
C LEU A 145 -19.76 0.83 -16.20
N ARG A 146 -19.31 0.59 -14.96
CA ARG A 146 -19.04 -0.78 -14.47
C ARG A 146 -20.27 -1.35 -13.77
N PHE A 147 -20.78 -2.44 -14.33
CA PHE A 147 -21.86 -3.24 -13.74
C PHE A 147 -21.42 -4.07 -12.52
N SER A 148 -20.11 -4.31 -12.35
CA SER A 148 -19.55 -5.02 -11.20
C SER A 148 -18.35 -4.28 -10.64
N LYS A 149 -18.41 -3.94 -9.36
CA LYS A 149 -17.33 -3.32 -8.58
C LYS A 149 -16.46 -4.43 -7.98
N THR A 150 -15.16 -4.21 -7.94
CA THR A 150 -14.20 -5.13 -7.32
C THR A 150 -13.99 -4.70 -5.86
N ASP A 151 -14.05 -5.60 -4.90
CA ASP A 151 -13.80 -5.24 -3.50
C ASP A 151 -12.37 -4.73 -3.31
N THR A 152 -12.22 -3.79 -2.37
CA THR A 152 -10.95 -3.21 -1.96
C THR A 152 -10.82 -3.34 -0.44
N PRO A 153 -10.59 -4.55 0.08
CA PRO A 153 -10.54 -4.80 1.52
C PRO A 153 -9.38 -4.08 2.22
N PHE A 154 -8.20 -4.00 1.61
CA PHE A 154 -7.04 -3.32 2.18
C PHE A 154 -7.28 -1.82 2.40
N LEU A 155 -7.97 -1.14 1.48
CA LEU A 155 -8.31 0.28 1.64
C LEU A 155 -9.43 0.56 2.65
N ASN A 156 -10.24 -0.45 2.96
CA ASN A 156 -11.35 -0.33 3.90
C ASN A 156 -11.04 -1.02 5.24
N ASP A 157 -9.80 -1.45 5.45
CA ASP A 157 -9.38 -2.13 6.67
C ASP A 157 -9.22 -1.13 7.82
N GLU A 158 -10.12 -1.21 8.79
CA GLU A 158 -10.12 -0.38 9.99
C GLU A 158 -9.44 -1.07 11.18
N SER A 159 -8.88 -2.28 10.99
CA SER A 159 -8.32 -3.12 12.07
C SER A 159 -7.21 -2.44 12.86
N PHE A 160 -6.49 -1.49 12.25
CA PHE A 160 -5.41 -0.73 12.86
C PHE A 160 -5.74 0.74 13.12
N ARG A 161 -7.01 1.15 13.00
CA ARG A 161 -7.41 2.55 13.23
C ARG A 161 -7.16 3.02 14.66
N ALA A 162 -7.26 2.12 15.64
CA ALA A 162 -6.88 2.39 17.01
C ALA A 162 -5.41 1.99 17.23
N SER A 163 -4.49 2.93 17.03
CA SER A 163 -3.06 2.70 17.29
C SER A 163 -2.71 2.73 18.78
N GLN A 164 -3.49 3.49 19.57
CA GLN A 164 -3.28 3.63 21.01
C GLN A 164 -4.62 3.90 21.71
N THR A 165 -4.82 3.28 22.87
CA THR A 165 -5.88 3.65 23.80
C THR A 165 -5.22 4.16 25.06
N VAL A 166 -5.51 5.42 25.43
CA VAL A 166 -5.06 6.01 26.68
C VAL A 166 -6.21 5.89 27.66
N ALA A 167 -6.01 5.15 28.75
CA ALA A 167 -6.94 5.17 29.86
C ALA A 167 -6.86 6.54 30.55
N CYS A 168 -7.97 7.26 30.62
CA CYS A 168 -8.03 8.49 31.41
C CYS A 168 -7.83 8.14 32.89
N MET A 169 -7.08 8.99 33.60
CA MET A 169 -7.10 8.95 35.07
C MET A 169 -8.51 9.33 35.54
N ASP A 170 -8.94 8.74 36.65
CA ASP A 170 -10.21 9.10 37.28
C ASP A 170 -10.22 10.62 37.60
N PRO A 171 -11.36 11.30 37.43
CA PRO A 171 -11.47 12.71 37.76
C PRO A 171 -11.18 12.94 39.24
N ASP A 172 -10.41 13.97 39.56
CA ASP A 172 -10.21 14.39 40.94
C ASP A 172 -11.53 14.98 41.47
N VAL A 173 -12.19 14.23 42.35
CA VAL A 173 -13.46 14.60 42.98
C VAL A 173 -13.27 15.30 44.33
N ALA A 174 -12.02 15.59 44.75
CA ALA A 174 -11.74 16.17 46.06
C ALA A 174 -12.47 17.50 46.33
N ASP A 175 -12.74 18.30 45.29
CA ASP A 175 -13.40 19.61 45.40
C ASP A 175 -14.90 19.58 45.01
N LEU A 176 -15.45 18.40 44.65
CA LEU A 176 -16.84 18.26 44.23
C LEU A 176 -17.81 17.97 45.38
N GLY A 177 -17.34 17.92 46.63
CA GLY A 177 -18.19 17.76 47.81
C GLY A 177 -19.05 16.49 47.81
N LEU A 178 -18.74 15.52 46.94
CA LEU A 178 -19.40 14.21 46.93
C LEU A 178 -18.76 13.39 48.04
N GLY A 179 -19.32 13.55 49.23
CA GLY A 179 -18.99 12.77 50.40
C GLY A 179 -18.98 11.28 50.07
N THR A 180 -17.98 10.61 50.62
CA THR A 180 -17.92 9.16 50.77
C THR A 180 -19.13 8.69 51.57
N GLU A 181 -20.24 8.39 50.90
CA GLU A 181 -21.28 7.52 51.45
C GLU A 181 -21.19 6.13 50.79
N GLN A 182 -20.61 5.19 51.53
CA GLN A 182 -21.16 3.85 51.63
C GLN A 182 -21.38 3.58 53.13
N PRO A 183 -22.45 2.86 53.55
CA PRO A 183 -22.88 1.60 52.94
C PRO A 183 -24.40 1.33 52.93
N ASN A 184 -24.87 0.44 52.03
CA ASN A 184 -25.93 -0.59 52.23
C ASN A 184 -26.64 -0.91 50.90
N GLY A 185 -26.05 -1.82 50.12
CA GLY A 185 -26.72 -2.56 49.06
C GLY A 185 -26.48 -4.05 49.26
N PRO A 186 -27.43 -4.94 48.91
CA PRO A 186 -27.32 -6.37 49.17
C PRO A 186 -26.12 -6.98 48.44
N PRO A 187 -25.54 -8.09 48.96
CA PRO A 187 -24.31 -8.65 48.43
C PRO A 187 -24.49 -9.06 46.97
N ARG A 188 -23.53 -8.64 46.14
CA ARG A 188 -23.42 -9.01 44.73
C ARG A 188 -23.21 -10.52 44.62
N PRO A 189 -23.93 -11.24 43.75
CA PRO A 189 -23.69 -12.67 43.56
C PRO A 189 -22.27 -12.90 43.00
N PRO A 190 -21.61 -14.02 43.37
CA PRO A 190 -20.25 -14.30 42.95
C PRO A 190 -20.18 -14.44 41.41
N PRO A 191 -19.04 -14.04 40.80
CA PRO A 191 -18.87 -14.16 39.35
C PRO A 191 -18.90 -15.63 38.95
N SER A 192 -19.73 -15.95 37.95
CA SER A 192 -19.73 -17.26 37.32
C SER A 192 -18.36 -17.52 36.68
N SER A 193 -17.59 -18.40 37.29
CA SER A 193 -16.46 -19.05 36.64
C SER A 193 -16.98 -19.92 35.50
N ARG A 194 -16.60 -19.61 34.25
CA ARG A 194 -16.44 -20.52 33.08
C ARG A 194 -16.33 -19.67 31.81
N SER A 195 -15.42 -19.84 30.87
CA SER A 195 -14.28 -20.75 30.71
C SER A 195 -13.38 -20.15 29.65
N ARG A 196 -12.06 -20.31 29.78
CA ARG A 196 -11.14 -20.28 28.64
C ARG A 196 -11.62 -21.33 27.63
N ILE A 197 -11.86 -20.94 26.39
CA ILE A 197 -11.81 -21.89 25.28
C ILE A 197 -10.42 -21.76 24.69
N SER A 198 -9.66 -22.83 24.89
CA SER A 198 -8.37 -23.12 24.29
C SER A 198 -8.53 -23.36 22.80
N ALA A 199 -7.51 -22.98 22.03
CA ALA A 199 -7.24 -23.53 20.72
C ALA A 199 -7.01 -25.06 20.81
N ALA A 200 -7.48 -25.79 19.80
CA ALA A 200 -6.82 -26.93 19.12
C ALA A 200 -7.85 -27.72 18.29
N GLY A 201 -7.53 -27.96 17.03
CA GLY A 201 -8.30 -28.74 16.06
C GLY A 201 -7.82 -28.43 14.65
#